data_AF-A0A7W4CYE9-F1
#
_entry.id   AF-A0A7W4CYE9-F1
#
_cell.length_a   1.000
_cell.length_b   1.000
_cell.length_c   1.000
_cell.angle_alpha   90.00
_cell.angle_beta   90.00
_cell.angle_gamma   90.00
#
_symmetry.space_group_name_H-M   'P 1'
#
loop_
_entity.id
_entity.type
_entity.pdbx_description
1 polymer ?
#
loop_
_entity_poly.entity_id
_entity_poly.type
_entity_poly.pdbx_seq_one_letter_code
_entity_poly.pdbx_strand_id
1 'polypeptide(L)'
;MDQLLSIKVLGTVLVGTLWLLLWLSNRSPLILLLGVAVTVGVFFLPDLLLTNSYQKRREQVDLELADTLDQMSIAVQAGLGFDAAMLRVARNGRGVLARELLRTMQDIGVRGRSVRKFTLGSQLPVGWMAWRSIF
;
A
#
# COMPACT_ATOMS: atom_id res chain seq x y z
N MET A 1 2.47 -3.39 8.72
CA MET A 1 3.74 -4.12 8.51
C MET A 1 4.17 -4.84 9.78
N ASP A 2 3.82 -4.25 10.91
CA ASP A 2 4.07 -4.64 12.30
C ASP A 2 3.51 -6.03 12.64
N GLN A 3 2.32 -6.39 12.13
CA GLN A 3 1.72 -7.71 12.38
C GLN A 3 2.50 -8.88 11.75
N LEU A 4 3.17 -8.66 10.61
CA LEU A 4 3.99 -9.68 9.94
C LEU A 4 5.35 -9.85 10.62
N LEU A 5 5.91 -8.77 11.18
CA LEU A 5 7.10 -8.85 12.01
C LEU A 5 6.80 -9.60 13.32
N SER A 6 5.66 -9.31 13.96
CA SER A 6 5.25 -10.01 15.19
C SER A 6 5.04 -11.51 14.98
N ILE A 7 4.43 -11.92 13.86
CA ILE A 7 4.20 -13.34 13.58
C ILE A 7 5.50 -14.09 13.27
N LYS A 8 6.45 -13.41 12.60
CA LYS A 8 7.79 -13.95 12.30
C LYS A 8 8.59 -14.15 13.59
N VAL A 9 8.60 -13.15 14.47
CA VAL A 9 9.31 -13.21 15.76
C VAL A 9 8.70 -14.26 16.69
N LEU A 10 7.37 -14.35 16.77
CA LEU A 10 6.72 -15.39 17.57
C LEU A 10 6.99 -16.80 17.04
N GLY A 11 6.95 -16.99 15.71
CA GLY A 11 7.23 -18.28 15.08
C GLY A 11 8.66 -18.76 15.29
N THR A 12 9.65 -17.87 15.14
CA THR A 12 11.06 -18.22 15.36
C THR A 12 11.36 -18.47 16.83
N VAL A 13 10.77 -17.71 17.76
CA VAL A 13 10.93 -17.92 19.21
C VAL A 13 10.30 -19.24 19.64
N LEU A 14 9.10 -19.58 19.17
CA LEU A 14 8.44 -20.84 19.50
C LEU A 14 9.23 -22.06 18.99
N VAL A 15 9.65 -22.01 17.71
CA VAL A 15 10.45 -23.10 17.13
C VAL A 15 11.79 -23.22 17.84
N GLY A 16 12.49 -22.10 18.08
CA GLY A 16 13.76 -22.11 18.80
C GLY A 16 13.65 -22.63 20.24
N THR A 17 12.56 -22.30 20.94
CA THR A 17 12.30 -22.77 22.32
C THR A 17 11.98 -24.26 22.37
N LEU A 18 11.12 -24.74 21.46
CA LEU A 18 10.80 -26.16 21.32
C LEU A 18 12.05 -26.97 20.98
N TRP A 19 12.91 -26.39 20.14
CA TRP A 19 14.15 -27.01 19.71
C TRP A 19 15.18 -27.13 20.84
N LEU A 20 15.35 -26.06 21.62
CA LEU A 20 16.19 -26.03 22.80
C LEU A 20 15.73 -27.10 23.83
N LEU A 21 14.42 -27.21 24.08
CA LEU A 21 13.84 -28.21 24.97
C LEU A 21 14.15 -29.65 24.54
N LEU A 22 14.06 -29.96 23.25
CA LEU A 22 14.39 -31.28 22.71
C LEU A 22 15.88 -31.60 22.83
N TRP A 23 16.75 -30.60 22.65
CA TRP A 23 18.20 -30.78 22.81
C TRP A 23 18.62 -31.06 24.26
N LEU A 24 18.00 -30.39 25.24
CA LEU A 24 18.26 -30.67 26.66
C LEU A 24 17.88 -32.10 27.07
N SER A 25 16.89 -32.71 26.40
CA SER A 25 16.41 -34.07 26.70
C SER A 25 17.32 -35.16 26.12
N ASN A 26 17.92 -34.94 24.94
CA ASN A 26 18.75 -35.94 24.28
C ASN A 26 20.02 -35.26 23.73
N ARG A 27 21.14 -35.36 24.47
CA ARG A 27 22.46 -34.77 24.14
C ARG A 27 23.16 -35.44 22.94
N SER A 28 22.40 -35.87 21.94
CA SER A 28 22.94 -36.42 20.71
C SER A 28 23.48 -35.30 19.82
N PRO A 29 24.74 -35.40 19.33
CA PRO A 29 25.32 -34.40 18.42
C PRO A 29 24.58 -34.35 17.07
N LEU A 30 23.95 -35.45 16.64
CA LEU A 30 23.11 -35.49 15.44
C LEU A 30 21.87 -34.61 15.58
N ILE A 31 21.22 -34.66 16.75
CA ILE A 31 20.08 -33.79 17.04
C ILE A 31 20.55 -32.35 17.01
N LEU A 32 21.68 -32.03 17.67
CA LEU A 32 22.27 -30.68 17.68
C LEU A 32 22.46 -30.09 16.26
N LEU A 33 22.99 -30.89 15.33
CA LEU A 33 23.23 -30.45 13.96
C LEU A 33 21.92 -30.27 13.18
N LEU A 34 20.98 -31.21 13.32
CA LEU A 34 19.77 -31.25 12.51
C LEU A 34 18.87 -30.05 12.74
N GLY A 35 18.82 -29.47 13.94
CA GLY A 35 17.99 -28.29 14.14
C GLY A 35 18.64 -27.02 14.56
N VAL A 36 19.97 -26.96 14.57
CA VAL A 36 20.62 -25.76 14.01
C VAL A 36 20.16 -25.58 12.55
N ALA A 37 20.19 -26.63 11.72
CA ALA A 37 19.75 -26.53 10.32
C ALA A 37 18.26 -26.17 10.17
N VAL A 38 17.37 -26.79 10.95
CA VAL A 38 15.92 -26.44 10.97
C VAL A 38 15.68 -25.02 11.49
N THR A 39 16.34 -24.59 12.57
CA THR A 39 16.16 -23.23 13.10
C THR A 39 16.59 -22.17 12.09
N VAL A 40 17.71 -22.41 11.41
CA VAL A 40 18.19 -21.55 10.31
C VAL A 40 17.19 -21.57 9.15
N GLY A 41 16.72 -22.75 8.74
CA GLY A 41 15.74 -22.88 7.65
C GLY A 41 14.41 -22.15 7.94
N VAL A 42 13.88 -22.28 9.15
CA VAL A 42 12.65 -21.61 9.60
C VAL A 42 12.82 -20.09 9.66
N PHE A 43 14.02 -19.59 9.95
CA PHE A 43 14.30 -18.16 9.92
C PHE A 43 14.22 -17.57 8.51
N PHE A 44 14.69 -18.29 7.49
CA PHE A 44 14.71 -17.83 6.09
C PHE A 44 13.40 -18.07 5.32
N LEU A 45 12.60 -19.06 5.74
CA LEU A 45 11.32 -19.39 5.11
C LEU A 45 10.33 -18.21 4.98
N PRO A 46 10.08 -17.39 6.02
CA PRO A 46 9.13 -16.29 5.92
C PRO A 46 9.60 -15.18 4.99
N ASP A 47 10.91 -14.90 4.91
CA ASP A 47 11.44 -13.87 4.00
C ASP A 47 11.23 -14.26 2.53
N LEU A 48 11.37 -15.55 2.20
CA LEU A 48 11.11 -16.06 0.85
C LEU A 48 9.63 -15.95 0.47
N LEU A 49 8.73 -16.32 1.39
CA LEU A 49 7.27 -16.25 1.16
C LEU A 49 6.77 -14.80 1.05
N LEU A 50 7.30 -13.90 1.89
CA LEU A 50 7.02 -12.47 1.83
C LEU A 50 7.49 -11.89 0.50
N THR A 51 8.75 -12.13 0.13
CA THR A 51 9.36 -11.63 -1.10
C THR A 51 8.57 -12.08 -2.34
N ASN A 52 8.11 -13.34 -2.38
CA ASN A 52 7.30 -13.85 -3.48
C ASN A 52 5.98 -13.08 -3.65
N SER A 53 5.34 -12.72 -2.53
CA SER A 53 4.08 -11.97 -2.52
C SER A 53 4.26 -10.52 -2.99
N TYR A 54 5.34 -9.86 -2.57
CA TYR A 54 5.67 -8.51 -3.03
C TYR A 54 6.01 -8.48 -4.52
N GLN A 55 6.79 -9.46 -5.00
CA GLN A 55 7.15 -9.53 -6.42
C GLN A 55 5.92 -9.76 -7.29
N LYS A 56 5.05 -10.71 -6.94
CA LYS A 56 3.79 -10.95 -7.68
C LYS A 56 2.90 -9.71 -7.75
N ARG A 57 2.79 -8.95 -6.66
CA ARG A 57 1.99 -7.72 -6.64
C ARG A 57 2.62 -6.61 -7.49
N ARG A 58 3.95 -6.48 -7.49
CA ARG A 58 4.66 -5.51 -8.33
C ARG A 58 4.51 -5.83 -9.81
N GLU A 59 4.71 -7.09 -10.17
CA GLU A 59 4.58 -7.57 -11.56
C GLU A 59 3.15 -7.33 -12.09
N GLN A 60 2.13 -7.59 -11.27
CA GLN A 60 0.75 -7.25 -11.62
C GLN A 60 0.54 -5.75 -11.83
N VAL A 61 1.12 -4.90 -10.98
CA VAL A 61 1.01 -3.45 -11.12
C VAL A 61 1.70 -2.95 -12.39
N ASP A 62 2.88 -3.48 -12.75
CA ASP A 62 3.60 -3.05 -13.96
C ASP A 62 2.83 -3.43 -15.23
N LEU A 63 2.24 -4.63 -15.28
CA LEU A 63 1.39 -5.05 -16.39
C LEU A 63 0.12 -4.20 -16.51
N GLU A 64 -0.55 -3.93 -15.38
CA GLU A 64 -1.72 -3.06 -15.35
C GLU A 64 -1.38 -1.60 -15.71
N LEU A 65 -0.18 -1.13 -15.36
CA LEU A 65 0.27 0.23 -15.66
C LEU A 65 0.46 0.45 -17.16
N ALA A 66 1.09 -0.50 -17.84
CA ALA A 66 1.28 -0.40 -19.29
C ALA A 66 -0.08 -0.35 -20.04
N ASP A 67 -1.01 -1.24 -19.69
CA ASP A 67 -2.36 -1.27 -20.29
C ASP A 67 -3.15 0.00 -19.98
N THR A 68 -3.10 0.49 -18.75
CA THR A 68 -3.81 1.74 -18.38
C THR A 68 -3.25 2.96 -19.10
N LEU A 69 -1.92 3.06 -19.26
CA LEU A 69 -1.29 4.14 -20.03
C LEU A 69 -1.64 4.06 -21.53
N ASP A 70 -1.69 2.86 -22.10
CA ASP A 70 -2.10 2.65 -23.48
C ASP A 70 -3.53 3.14 -23.72
N GLN A 71 -4.48 2.68 -22.89
CA GLN A 71 -5.87 3.11 -22.98
C GLN A 71 -6.07 4.61 -22.77
N MET A 72 -5.30 5.22 -21.86
CA MET A 72 -5.32 6.67 -21.68
C MET A 72 -4.80 7.39 -22.91
N SER A 73 -3.74 6.88 -23.54
CA SER A 73 -3.20 7.46 -24.77
C SER A 73 -4.22 7.41 -25.92
N ILE A 74 -4.92 6.28 -26.09
CA ILE A 74 -5.98 6.12 -27.10
C ILE A 74 -7.13 7.09 -26.82
N ALA A 75 -7.55 7.21 -25.56
CA ALA A 75 -8.59 8.13 -25.14
C ALA A 75 -8.23 9.59 -25.47
N VAL A 76 -7.00 10.01 -25.19
CA VAL A 76 -6.51 11.36 -25.51
C VAL A 76 -6.38 11.57 -27.02
N GLN A 77 -5.88 10.58 -27.77
CA GLN A 77 -5.83 10.63 -29.24
C GLN A 77 -7.22 10.76 -29.87
N ALA A 78 -8.24 10.18 -29.24
CA ALA A 78 -9.65 10.32 -29.63
C ALA A 78 -10.26 11.69 -29.24
N GLY A 79 -9.46 12.61 -28.69
CA GLY A 79 -9.88 13.98 -28.35
C GLY A 79 -10.40 14.16 -26.93
N LEU A 80 -10.26 13.17 -26.04
CA LEU A 80 -10.59 13.38 -24.63
C LEU A 80 -9.53 14.25 -23.95
N GLY A 81 -9.98 15.23 -23.15
CA GLY A 81 -9.09 15.93 -22.23
C GLY A 81 -8.45 14.95 -21.23
N PHE A 82 -7.21 15.21 -20.83
CA PHE A 82 -6.41 14.32 -19.98
C PHE A 82 -7.15 13.82 -18.72
N ASP A 83 -7.81 14.72 -17.98
CA ASP A 83 -8.57 14.35 -16.78
C ASP A 83 -9.75 13.41 -17.09
N ALA A 84 -10.41 13.62 -18.23
CA ALA A 84 -11.52 12.78 -18.67
C ALA A 84 -11.04 11.40 -19.14
N ALA A 85 -9.90 11.34 -19.83
CA ALA A 85 -9.25 10.10 -20.24
C ALA A 85 -8.83 9.28 -19.01
N MET A 86 -8.18 9.91 -18.04
CA MET A 86 -7.72 9.26 -16.82
C MET A 86 -8.91 8.78 -15.96
N LEU A 87 -10.01 9.54 -15.88
CA LEU A 87 -11.22 9.10 -15.16
C LEU A 87 -11.92 7.94 -15.88
N ARG A 88 -11.93 7.94 -17.22
CA ARG A 88 -12.48 6.85 -18.02
C ARG A 88 -11.71 5.55 -17.79
N VAL A 89 -10.38 5.60 -17.81
CA VAL A 89 -9.53 4.43 -17.53
C VAL A 89 -9.62 4.01 -16.07
N ALA A 90 -9.71 4.92 -15.11
CA ALA A 90 -9.90 4.57 -13.69
C ALA A 90 -11.25 3.87 -13.42
N ARG A 91 -12.32 4.23 -14.15
CA ARG A 91 -13.65 3.62 -14.00
C ARG A 91 -13.81 2.30 -14.75
N ASN A 92 -13.22 2.19 -15.94
CA ASN A 92 -13.37 1.03 -16.81
C ASN A 92 -12.23 0.00 -16.65
N GLY A 93 -11.10 0.44 -16.11
CA GLY A 93 -9.95 -0.39 -15.82
C GLY A 93 -10.26 -1.43 -14.75
N ARG A 94 -9.62 -2.59 -14.86
CA ARG A 94 -9.72 -3.70 -13.91
C ARG A 94 -8.37 -3.85 -13.20
N GLY A 95 -8.38 -4.45 -12.02
CA GLY A 95 -7.15 -4.74 -11.28
C GLY A 95 -6.92 -3.88 -10.05
N VAL A 96 -5.72 -3.96 -9.50
CA VAL A 96 -5.31 -3.24 -8.29
C VAL A 96 -5.07 -1.76 -8.59
N LEU A 97 -4.42 -1.46 -9.72
CA LEU A 97 -4.04 -0.12 -10.11
C LEU A 97 -5.25 0.76 -10.43
N ALA A 98 -6.23 0.23 -11.18
CA ALA A 98 -7.45 0.98 -11.50
C ALA A 98 -8.21 1.42 -10.24
N ARG A 99 -8.28 0.55 -9.22
CA ARG A 99 -8.90 0.87 -7.93
C ARG A 99 -8.15 1.97 -7.18
N GLU A 100 -6.82 1.89 -7.14
CA GLU A 100 -6.02 2.93 -6.48
C GLU A 100 -6.11 4.26 -7.24
N LEU A 101 -6.02 4.23 -8.57
CA LEU A 101 -6.19 5.42 -9.42
C LEU A 101 -7.55 6.08 -9.20
N LEU A 102 -8.64 5.29 -9.14
CA LEU A 102 -9.98 5.80 -8.88
C LEU A 102 -10.10 6.42 -7.48
N ARG A 103 -9.50 5.80 -6.46
CA ARG A 103 -9.42 6.37 -5.11
C ARG A 103 -8.64 7.68 -5.08
N THR A 104 -7.48 7.72 -5.73
CA THR A 104 -6.65 8.93 -5.81
C THR A 104 -7.40 10.06 -6.51
N MET A 105 -8.13 9.77 -7.60
CA MET A 105 -8.97 10.75 -8.27
C MET A 105 -10.11 11.28 -7.39
N GLN A 106 -10.76 10.40 -6.63
CA GLN A 106 -11.79 10.81 -5.69
C GLN A 106 -11.21 11.71 -4.60
N ASP A 107 -10.02 11.39 -4.09
CA ASP A 107 -9.34 12.18 -3.07
C ASP A 107 -8.94 13.56 -3.59
N ILE A 108 -8.36 13.64 -4.80
CA ILE A 108 -8.05 14.92 -5.48
C ILE A 108 -9.32 15.75 -5.66
N GLY A 109 -10.42 15.13 -6.10
CA GLY A 109 -11.71 15.80 -6.28
C GLY A 109 -12.32 16.32 -4.97
N VAL A 110 -12.19 15.57 -3.87
CA VAL A 110 -12.63 15.99 -2.53
C VAL A 110 -11.76 17.13 -2.01
N ARG A 111 -10.44 17.02 -2.11
CA ARG A 111 -9.48 18.02 -1.65
C ARG A 111 -9.59 19.34 -2.42
N GLY A 112 -9.81 19.29 -3.73
CA GLY A 112 -10.04 20.49 -4.56
C GLY A 112 -11.32 21.26 -4.22
N ARG A 113 -12.34 20.61 -3.65
CA ARG A 113 -13.52 21.31 -3.11
C ARG A 113 -13.25 21.96 -1.76
N SER A 114 -12.39 21.35 -0.93
CA SER A 114 -11.99 21.89 0.37
C SER A 114 -11.12 23.13 0.23
N VAL A 115 -10.10 23.09 -0.65
CA VAL A 115 -9.21 24.24 -0.92
C VAL A 115 -10.00 25.46 -1.39
N ARG A 116 -10.97 25.28 -2.30
CA ARG A 116 -11.85 26.37 -2.76
C ARG A 116 -12.72 26.97 -1.65
N LYS A 117 -13.23 26.15 -0.72
CA LYS A 117 -13.97 26.68 0.44
C LYS A 117 -13.06 27.47 1.39
N PHE A 118 -11.80 27.10 1.52
CA PHE A 118 -10.83 27.83 2.33
C PHE A 118 -10.46 29.19 1.71
N THR A 119 -10.23 29.25 0.40
CA THR A 119 -9.97 30.51 -0.31
C THR A 119 -11.17 31.46 -0.34
N LEU A 120 -12.41 30.92 -0.26
CA LEU A 120 -13.63 31.70 -0.15
C LEU A 120 -13.90 32.14 1.31
N GLY A 121 -13.50 31.35 2.30
CA GLY A 121 -13.60 31.70 3.72
C GLY A 121 -12.66 32.84 4.15
N SER A 122 -11.50 32.99 3.49
CA SER A 122 -10.57 34.09 3.72
C SER A 122 -10.98 35.41 3.05
N GLN A 123 -12.03 35.40 2.22
CA GLN A 123 -12.58 36.58 1.54
C GLN A 123 -13.83 37.15 2.25
N LEU A 124 -14.21 36.61 3.42
CA LEU A 124 -15.25 37.23 4.23
C LEU A 124 -14.76 38.59 4.76
N PRO A 125 -15.51 39.69 4.57
CA PRO A 125 -15.09 41.02 5.00
C PRO A 125 -15.03 41.10 6.53
N VAL A 126 -13.85 40.89 7.10
CA VAL A 126 -13.59 40.88 8.56
C VAL A 126 -13.61 42.26 9.22
N GLY A 127 -13.81 43.36 8.48
CA GLY A 127 -13.58 44.71 9.04
C GLY A 127 -14.69 45.74 8.85
N TRP A 128 -15.57 45.61 7.85
CA TRP A 128 -16.32 46.79 7.37
C TRP A 128 -17.82 46.76 7.69
N MET A 129 -18.39 45.62 8.07
CA MET A 129 -19.80 45.53 8.48
C MET A 129 -20.01 45.89 9.96
N ALA A 130 -19.03 45.60 10.83
CA ALA A 130 -19.11 45.91 12.26
C ALA A 130 -18.97 47.42 12.57
N TRP A 131 -18.37 48.20 11.68
CA TRP A 131 -18.16 49.64 11.86
C TRP A 131 -19.33 50.51 11.35
N ARG A 132 -20.31 49.93 10.63
CA ARG A 132 -21.43 50.66 10.01
C ARG A 132 -22.62 50.92 10.94
N SER A 133 -22.57 50.45 12.19
CA SER A 133 -23.60 50.70 13.21
C SER A 133 -23.10 51.51 14.40
N ILE A 134 -21.85 51.98 14.36
CA ILE A 134 -21.20 52.74 15.44
C ILE A 134 -20.95 54.21 15.02
N PHE A 135 -21.18 54.54 13.75
CA PHE A 135 -21.29 55.89 13.19
C PHE A 135 -22.59 55.97 12.38
#